data_AF-A0A509LFL8-F1
#
_entry.id   AF-A0A509LFL8-F1
#
_cell.length_a   1.000
_cell.length_b   1.000
_cell.length_c   1.000
_cell.angle_alpha   90.00
_cell.angle_beta   90.00
_cell.angle_gamma   90.00
#
_symmetry.space_group_name_H-M   'P 1'
#
loop_
_entity.id
_entity.type
_entity.pdbx_description
1 polymer ?
#
loop_
_entity_poly.entity_id
_entity_poly.type
_entity_poly.pdbx_seq_one_letter_code
_entity_poly.pdbx_strand_id
1 'polypeptide(L)'
;MAGKTNPKSLIYHVDAVKKGKRLFEDAFQGVSRMILDAGIQKITVKGKTTYQFDIFSQGKKHLVGMYDEINSFVSFVKDASEGGSSREMAFVLVGEPGNGKTFLVEYLCARYREFLTISQNRKYTFRFNNLDQLGGYGNINFIESQTYEDPMILAMSLCETQDQSKEYLSKNFKLTGKQIESLYDKYRPLGACSAYILNQIREYTDNNITKMFSFLEIVPVPLIESLGTITGKYPAKDKITSSAVDLMGEESIQRLLHISDSNNPYRFDLRRGALARVAGGGIHFSDEIYKNKKDLVQVYLGVIQNRTIELDGFKWPIDTLIVATSNNSEFDTFLSEREEAPIIDRCRICYVAHNTDYKIQKTLTEYAIGTDTKRSLDSKILHQDPNLNYAASVGVVLTRLPRSDKLTPVETMKLAAGEVAGEKSLKTLAELIDSLNRDTDITKRFGQKGLGQRNLGRAVQLLLESSETNEGQCMFALDIFNALERTVLDYVQEPSDRAKFMEDLKIARGLYREKIMT
;
A
#
# COMPACT_ATOMS: atom_id res chain seq x y z
N MET A 1 -37.80 -7.52 29.10
CA MET A 1 -37.80 -8.55 28.04
C MET A 1 -36.53 -8.42 27.21
N ALA A 2 -35.56 -9.31 27.40
CA ALA A 2 -34.35 -9.36 26.58
C ALA A 2 -34.68 -9.98 25.22
N GLY A 3 -35.35 -9.23 24.35
CA GLY A 3 -35.55 -9.63 22.96
C GLY A 3 -34.17 -9.74 22.29
N LYS A 4 -33.90 -10.85 21.61
CA LYS A 4 -32.69 -11.04 20.78
C LYS A 4 -32.60 -9.85 19.82
N THR A 5 -31.73 -8.89 20.12
CA THR A 5 -31.50 -7.73 19.27
C THR A 5 -30.99 -8.20 17.91
N ASN A 6 -31.64 -7.76 16.83
CA ASN A 6 -31.26 -8.12 15.47
C ASN A 6 -29.78 -7.75 15.25
N PRO A 7 -28.89 -8.70 14.91
CA PRO A 7 -27.45 -8.45 14.75
C PRO A 7 -27.11 -7.48 13.60
N LYS A 8 -28.09 -7.23 12.71
CA LYS A 8 -28.01 -6.26 11.63
C LYS A 8 -28.64 -4.90 11.97
N SER A 9 -29.09 -4.67 13.21
CA SER A 9 -29.62 -3.37 13.60
C SER A 9 -28.50 -2.39 13.99
N LEU A 10 -28.75 -1.09 13.78
CA LEU A 10 -27.85 -0.04 14.25
C LEU A 10 -27.71 -0.08 15.78
N ILE A 11 -28.80 -0.36 16.50
CA ILE A 11 -28.81 -0.50 17.97
C ILE A 11 -27.83 -1.59 18.42
N TYR A 12 -27.87 -2.77 17.79
CA TYR A 12 -26.93 -3.84 18.09
C TYR A 12 -25.49 -3.42 17.78
N HIS A 13 -25.24 -2.73 16.68
CA HIS A 13 -23.90 -2.28 16.32
C HIS A 13 -23.32 -1.33 17.38
N VAL A 14 -24.07 -0.31 17.82
CA VAL A 14 -23.64 0.63 18.86
C VAL A 14 -23.36 -0.07 20.19
N ASP A 15 -24.22 -1.01 20.60
CA ASP A 15 -24.02 -1.81 21.82
C ASP A 15 -22.79 -2.74 21.69
N ALA A 16 -22.56 -3.32 20.51
CA ALA A 16 -21.38 -4.15 20.24
C ALA A 16 -20.07 -3.33 20.29
N VAL A 17 -20.07 -2.09 19.78
CA VAL A 17 -18.94 -1.17 19.89
C VAL A 17 -18.70 -0.79 21.35
N LYS A 18 -19.75 -0.43 22.08
CA LYS A 18 -19.68 -0.11 23.51
C LYS A 18 -19.06 -1.25 24.34
N LYS A 19 -19.40 -2.50 24.01
CA LYS A 19 -18.89 -3.71 24.68
C LYS A 19 -17.53 -4.19 24.17
N GLY A 20 -16.92 -3.49 23.20
CA GLY A 20 -15.64 -3.89 22.59
C GLY A 20 -15.71 -5.13 21.71
N LYS A 21 -16.92 -5.60 21.35
CA LYS A 21 -17.12 -6.75 20.44
C LYS A 21 -16.92 -6.36 18.97
N ARG A 22 -17.20 -5.10 18.64
CA ARG A 22 -16.87 -4.44 17.37
C ARG A 22 -16.00 -3.24 17.69
N LEU A 23 -15.19 -2.80 16.73
CA LEU A 23 -14.29 -1.68 16.89
C LEU A 23 -14.71 -0.54 15.97
N PHE A 24 -14.64 0.69 16.47
CA PHE A 24 -14.78 1.91 15.69
C PHE A 24 -13.42 2.61 15.62
N GLU A 25 -12.75 2.42 14.48
CA GLU A 25 -11.40 2.89 14.23
C GLU A 25 -11.27 3.32 12.76
N ASP A 26 -10.45 4.35 12.53
CA ASP A 26 -10.14 4.81 11.17
C ASP A 26 -9.10 3.91 10.47
N ALA A 27 -8.80 4.19 9.21
CA ALA A 27 -7.85 3.40 8.42
C ALA A 27 -6.47 3.33 9.07
N PHE A 28 -5.98 4.45 9.63
CA PHE A 28 -4.65 4.52 10.24
C PHE A 28 -4.59 3.70 11.53
N GLN A 29 -5.61 3.79 12.38
CA GLN A 29 -5.72 2.99 13.59
C GLN A 29 -5.80 1.50 13.28
N GLY A 30 -6.60 1.10 12.29
CA GLY A 30 -6.70 -0.29 11.86
C GLY A 30 -5.37 -0.85 11.36
N VAL A 31 -4.66 -0.11 10.51
CA VAL A 31 -3.35 -0.54 9.97
C VAL A 31 -2.26 -0.52 11.05
N SER A 32 -2.23 0.51 11.91
CA SER A 32 -1.28 0.59 13.03
C SER A 32 -1.44 -0.61 13.96
N ARG A 33 -2.67 -0.90 14.38
CA ARG A 33 -2.99 -2.02 15.25
C ARG A 33 -2.63 -3.37 14.62
N MET A 34 -2.97 -3.56 13.35
CA MET A 34 -2.57 -4.77 12.60
C MET A 34 -1.06 -5.03 12.69
N ILE A 35 -0.24 -3.98 12.52
CA ILE A 35 1.22 -4.11 12.50
C ILE A 35 1.78 -4.32 13.91
N LEU A 36 1.34 -3.53 14.88
CA LEU A 36 1.90 -3.53 16.23
C LEU A 36 1.45 -4.75 17.04
N ASP A 37 0.21 -5.21 16.88
CA ASP A 37 -0.31 -6.40 17.57
C ASP A 37 0.41 -7.69 17.13
N ALA A 38 1.03 -7.70 15.94
CA ALA A 38 1.75 -8.85 15.43
C ALA A 38 3.11 -9.11 16.12
N GLY A 39 3.68 -8.09 16.78
CA GLY A 39 4.98 -8.19 17.47
C GLY A 39 6.07 -7.32 16.85
N ILE A 40 6.96 -6.82 17.72
CA ILE A 40 8.09 -5.95 17.36
C ILE A 40 9.36 -6.51 17.99
N GLN A 41 10.42 -6.62 17.18
CA GLN A 41 11.72 -7.09 17.61
C GLN A 41 12.78 -6.03 17.32
N LYS A 42 13.73 -5.86 18.25
CA LYS A 42 14.87 -4.96 18.08
C LYS A 42 16.03 -5.75 17.48
N ILE A 43 16.50 -5.34 16.30
CA ILE A 43 17.56 -6.02 15.57
C ILE A 43 18.71 -5.05 15.24
N THR A 44 19.87 -5.58 14.89
CA THR A 44 21.01 -4.77 14.42
C THR A 44 21.26 -5.04 12.94
N VAL A 45 21.18 -3.99 12.12
CA VAL A 45 21.40 -4.04 10.67
C VAL A 45 22.48 -3.02 10.33
N LYS A 46 23.55 -3.45 9.64
CA LYS A 46 24.69 -2.59 9.26
C LYS A 46 25.27 -1.77 10.42
N GLY A 47 25.29 -2.35 11.63
CA GLY A 47 25.79 -1.69 12.85
C GLY A 47 24.85 -0.64 13.47
N LYS A 48 23.67 -0.39 12.89
CA LYS A 48 22.63 0.46 13.48
C LYS A 48 21.52 -0.42 14.06
N THR A 49 20.96 0.00 15.20
CA THR A 49 19.80 -0.69 15.76
C THR A 49 18.53 -0.22 15.07
N THR A 50 17.69 -1.15 14.64
CA THR A 50 16.39 -0.89 14.00
C THR A 50 15.33 -1.85 14.52
N TYR A 51 14.08 -1.64 14.12
CA TYR A 51 12.97 -2.52 14.48
C TYR A 51 12.57 -3.41 13.31
N GLN A 52 12.27 -4.67 13.62
CA GLN A 52 11.62 -5.61 12.74
C GLN A 52 10.19 -5.84 13.24
N PHE A 53 9.22 -5.79 12.34
CA PHE A 53 7.82 -6.04 12.66
C PHE A 53 7.44 -7.40 12.09
N ASP A 54 6.97 -8.28 12.97
CA ASP A 54 6.82 -9.71 12.67
C ASP A 54 5.87 -9.95 11.50
N ILE A 55 4.85 -9.09 11.33
CA ILE A 55 3.89 -9.17 10.23
C ILE A 55 4.53 -9.13 8.83
N PHE A 56 5.67 -8.45 8.66
CA PHE A 56 6.34 -8.33 7.36
C PHE A 56 7.32 -9.49 7.09
N SER A 57 7.45 -10.43 8.03
CA SER A 57 8.29 -11.63 7.93
C SER A 57 7.47 -12.92 7.85
N GLN A 58 6.18 -12.83 7.53
CA GLN A 58 5.26 -13.97 7.50
C GLN A 58 4.95 -14.46 6.07
N GLY A 59 4.79 -15.79 5.94
CA GLY A 59 4.40 -16.44 4.69
C GLY A 59 5.58 -16.84 3.79
N LYS A 60 5.26 -17.63 2.74
CA LYS A 60 6.27 -18.23 1.84
C LYS A 60 7.11 -17.19 1.09
N LYS A 61 6.49 -16.06 0.74
CA LYS A 61 7.14 -14.91 0.10
C LYS A 61 6.83 -13.68 0.93
N HIS A 62 7.84 -13.13 1.58
CA HIS A 62 7.73 -11.99 2.48
C HIS A 62 8.75 -10.91 2.12
N LEU A 63 8.69 -9.77 2.82
CA LEU A 63 9.57 -8.63 2.57
C LEU A 63 10.94 -8.87 3.17
N VAL A 64 11.98 -8.60 2.39
CA VAL A 64 13.36 -8.96 2.74
C VAL A 64 14.25 -7.72 2.61
N GLY A 65 14.88 -7.31 3.71
CA GLY A 65 15.88 -6.24 3.73
C GLY A 65 15.36 -4.79 3.71
N MET A 66 14.05 -4.56 3.67
CA MET A 66 13.42 -3.22 3.62
C MET A 66 13.20 -2.59 5.01
N TYR A 67 14.19 -2.70 5.90
CA TYR A 67 14.00 -2.34 7.31
C TYR A 67 13.70 -0.85 7.49
N ASP A 68 14.48 0.03 6.88
CA ASP A 68 14.34 1.49 7.07
C ASP A 68 13.03 2.00 6.46
N GLU A 69 12.64 1.47 5.30
CA GLU A 69 11.40 1.81 4.62
C GLU A 69 10.17 1.37 5.44
N ILE A 70 10.20 0.14 5.97
CA ILE A 70 9.14 -0.36 6.85
C ILE A 70 9.05 0.48 8.12
N ASN A 71 10.18 0.82 8.75
CA ASN A 71 10.18 1.67 9.96
C ASN A 71 9.60 3.07 9.68
N SER A 72 9.96 3.66 8.54
CA SER A 72 9.40 4.95 8.10
C SER A 72 7.88 4.85 7.90
N PHE A 73 7.41 3.78 7.26
CA PHE A 73 5.98 3.54 7.05
C PHE A 73 5.22 3.32 8.37
N VAL A 74 5.74 2.48 9.28
CA VAL A 74 5.09 2.23 10.57
C VAL A 74 5.07 3.50 11.42
N SER A 75 6.15 4.29 11.41
CA SER A 75 6.19 5.59 12.10
C SER A 75 5.13 6.53 11.56
N PHE A 76 4.97 6.59 10.23
CA PHE A 76 3.96 7.40 9.56
C PHE A 76 2.53 7.00 9.95
N VAL A 77 2.20 5.70 9.90
CA VAL A 77 0.85 5.23 10.24
C VAL A 77 0.58 5.39 11.74
N LYS A 78 1.58 5.18 12.60
CA LYS A 78 1.46 5.38 14.05
C LYS A 78 1.18 6.85 14.37
N ASP A 79 1.96 7.77 13.84
CA ASP A 79 1.76 9.22 14.01
C ASP A 79 0.34 9.62 13.57
N ALA A 80 -0.10 9.17 12.39
CA ALA A 80 -1.45 9.44 11.89
C ALA A 80 -2.55 8.85 12.80
N SER A 81 -2.33 7.65 13.35
CA SER A 81 -3.29 6.98 14.25
C SER A 81 -3.45 7.68 15.61
N GLU A 82 -2.44 8.46 16.00
CA GLU A 82 -2.36 9.24 17.25
C GLU A 82 -2.73 10.72 17.04
N GLY A 83 -3.22 11.09 15.84
CA GLY A 83 -3.68 12.44 15.52
C GLY A 83 -2.58 13.40 15.04
N GLY A 84 -1.41 12.87 14.69
CA GLY A 84 -0.31 13.65 14.12
C GLY A 84 -0.56 14.13 12.70
N SER A 85 0.34 14.99 12.18
CA SER A 85 0.21 15.62 10.86
C SER A 85 0.24 14.62 9.70
N SER A 86 0.77 13.40 9.93
CA SER A 86 0.75 12.32 8.93
C SER A 86 -0.64 11.92 8.47
N ARG A 87 -1.69 12.23 9.25
CA ARG A 87 -3.08 11.98 8.89
C ARG A 87 -3.56 12.75 7.66
N GLU A 88 -2.93 13.89 7.36
CA GLU A 88 -3.22 14.75 6.19
C GLU A 88 -2.28 14.51 5.00
N MET A 89 -1.52 13.42 5.02
CA MET A 89 -0.50 13.12 4.02
C MET A 89 -0.75 11.78 3.33
N ALA A 90 -0.20 11.62 2.12
CA ALA A 90 -0.02 10.31 1.48
C ALA A 90 1.39 9.78 1.74
N PHE A 91 1.57 8.46 1.75
CA PHE A 91 2.89 7.84 1.85
C PHE A 91 3.38 7.40 0.47
N VAL A 92 4.51 7.91 0.00
CA VAL A 92 4.99 7.67 -1.38
C VAL A 92 6.33 6.97 -1.38
N LEU A 93 6.38 5.79 -1.97
CA LEU A 93 7.60 5.01 -2.16
C LEU A 93 8.25 5.39 -3.50
N VAL A 94 9.49 5.86 -3.47
CA VAL A 94 10.24 6.29 -4.67
C VAL A 94 11.50 5.46 -4.82
N GLY A 95 11.80 4.94 -6.01
CA GLY A 95 13.04 4.18 -6.25
C GLY A 95 13.03 3.48 -7.61
N GLU A 96 14.12 2.80 -7.98
CA GLU A 96 14.21 2.09 -9.25
C GLU A 96 13.25 0.89 -9.39
N PRO A 97 12.90 0.46 -10.61
CA PRO A 97 12.14 -0.76 -10.82
C PRO A 97 12.80 -2.00 -10.20
N GLY A 98 11.99 -2.86 -9.57
CA GLY A 98 12.48 -4.13 -9.02
C GLY A 98 13.14 -4.05 -7.64
N ASN A 99 12.97 -2.94 -6.92
CA ASN A 99 13.40 -2.77 -5.52
C ASN A 99 12.35 -3.20 -4.47
N GLY A 100 11.16 -3.67 -4.89
CA GLY A 100 10.13 -4.21 -3.99
C GLY A 100 9.00 -3.26 -3.59
N LYS A 101 8.96 -2.01 -4.09
CA LYS A 101 7.91 -1.02 -3.80
C LYS A 101 6.48 -1.56 -3.93
N THR A 102 6.11 -2.02 -5.14
CA THR A 102 4.77 -2.55 -5.43
C THR A 102 4.48 -3.79 -4.57
N PHE A 103 5.48 -4.65 -4.36
CA PHE A 103 5.33 -5.85 -3.54
C PHE A 103 5.06 -5.51 -2.07
N LEU A 104 5.68 -4.46 -1.51
CA LEU A 104 5.40 -3.96 -0.15
C LEU A 104 3.93 -3.55 -0.01
N VAL A 105 3.40 -2.77 -0.94
CA VAL A 105 2.00 -2.29 -0.87
C VAL A 105 1.02 -3.45 -1.06
N GLU A 106 1.27 -4.35 -2.01
CA GLU A 106 0.44 -5.53 -2.24
C GLU A 106 0.45 -6.47 -1.02
N TYR A 107 1.62 -6.68 -0.41
CA TYR A 107 1.77 -7.47 0.81
C TYR A 107 0.99 -6.86 1.97
N LEU A 108 1.10 -5.53 2.17
CA LEU A 108 0.35 -4.79 3.18
C LEU A 108 -1.16 -4.95 2.98
N CYS A 109 -1.65 -4.77 1.75
CA CYS A 109 -3.06 -4.93 1.41
C CYS A 109 -3.57 -6.35 1.67
N ALA A 110 -2.77 -7.38 1.33
CA ALA A 110 -3.12 -8.77 1.61
C ALA A 110 -3.23 -9.03 3.12
N ARG A 111 -2.22 -8.61 3.90
CA ARG A 111 -2.25 -8.73 5.37
C ARG A 111 -3.41 -7.97 6.00
N TYR A 112 -3.76 -6.79 5.47
CA TYR A 112 -4.90 -6.02 5.97
C TYR A 112 -6.24 -6.71 5.72
N ARG A 113 -6.43 -7.31 4.54
CA ARG A 113 -7.62 -8.13 4.28
C ARG A 113 -7.71 -9.32 5.22
N GLU A 114 -6.62 -10.06 5.42
CA GLU A 114 -6.54 -11.18 6.37
C GLU A 114 -6.88 -10.73 7.79
N PHE A 115 -6.32 -9.62 8.24
CA PHE A 115 -6.60 -9.03 9.56
C PHE A 115 -8.08 -8.71 9.78
N LEU A 116 -8.78 -8.23 8.73
CA LEU A 116 -10.20 -7.89 8.77
C LEU A 116 -11.13 -9.11 8.67
N THR A 117 -10.61 -10.30 8.34
CA THR A 117 -11.40 -11.54 8.42
C THR A 117 -11.71 -11.96 9.86
N ILE A 118 -10.88 -11.51 10.81
CA ILE A 118 -11.10 -11.73 12.25
C ILE A 118 -12.36 -10.97 12.66
N SER A 119 -13.31 -11.66 13.30
CA SER A 119 -14.65 -11.13 13.59
C SER A 119 -14.66 -9.80 14.35
N GLN A 120 -13.68 -9.58 15.22
CA GLN A 120 -13.53 -8.35 16.01
C GLN A 120 -13.08 -7.15 15.17
N ASN A 121 -12.26 -7.41 14.14
CA ASN A 121 -11.66 -6.38 13.27
C ASN A 121 -12.54 -6.07 12.05
N ARG A 122 -13.51 -6.94 11.76
CA ARG A 122 -14.36 -6.83 10.58
C ARG A 122 -15.04 -5.46 10.49
N LYS A 123 -14.88 -4.80 9.35
CA LYS A 123 -15.56 -3.54 9.04
C LYS A 123 -17.03 -3.79 8.67
N TYR A 124 -17.88 -2.85 9.04
CA TYR A 124 -19.30 -2.83 8.72
C TYR A 124 -19.66 -1.51 8.05
N THR A 125 -20.73 -1.53 7.27
CA THR A 125 -21.38 -0.33 6.74
C THR A 125 -22.90 -0.47 6.92
N PHE A 126 -23.65 0.49 6.40
CA PHE A 126 -25.11 0.48 6.43
C PHE A 126 -25.69 0.56 5.02
N ARG A 127 -26.89 0.00 4.89
CA ARG A 127 -27.78 0.18 3.75
C ARG A 127 -29.12 0.72 4.21
N PHE A 128 -29.65 1.65 3.43
CA PHE A 128 -31.02 2.13 3.54
C PHE A 128 -31.93 1.16 2.78
N ASN A 129 -32.98 0.67 3.44
CA ASN A 129 -33.99 -0.23 2.90
C ASN A 129 -35.33 0.50 2.78
N ASN A 130 -36.29 -0.14 2.10
CA ASN A 130 -37.67 0.33 1.98
C ASN A 130 -37.78 1.71 1.32
N LEU A 131 -36.86 2.02 0.40
CA LEU A 131 -36.82 3.33 -0.27
C LEU A 131 -38.00 3.55 -1.23
N ASP A 132 -38.65 2.46 -1.65
CA ASP A 132 -39.93 2.47 -2.35
C ASP A 132 -41.04 3.18 -1.54
N GLN A 133 -40.94 3.21 -0.21
CA GLN A 133 -41.91 3.89 0.66
C GLN A 133 -41.72 5.41 0.72
N LEU A 134 -40.51 5.91 0.45
CA LEU A 134 -40.20 7.35 0.48
C LEU A 134 -40.64 8.07 -0.80
N GLY A 135 -40.74 7.33 -1.91
CA GLY A 135 -40.97 7.88 -3.24
C GLY A 135 -39.70 8.48 -3.87
N GLY A 136 -39.71 8.62 -5.21
CA GLY A 136 -38.64 9.28 -5.96
C GLY A 136 -37.39 8.46 -6.27
N TYR A 137 -37.37 7.18 -5.89
CA TYR A 137 -36.29 6.22 -6.16
C TYR A 137 -36.62 5.18 -7.26
N GLY A 138 -37.79 5.30 -7.89
CA GLY A 138 -38.23 4.37 -8.94
C GLY A 138 -38.30 2.93 -8.42
N ASN A 139 -37.53 2.02 -9.02
CA ASN A 139 -37.49 0.61 -8.64
C ASN A 139 -36.36 0.25 -7.64
N ILE A 140 -35.70 1.26 -7.07
CA ILE A 140 -34.58 1.04 -6.15
C ILE A 140 -35.12 0.85 -4.73
N ASN A 141 -35.13 -0.40 -4.26
CA ASN A 141 -35.66 -0.74 -2.93
C ASN A 141 -34.64 -0.50 -1.80
N PHE A 142 -33.34 -0.50 -2.12
CA PHE A 142 -32.28 -0.28 -1.16
C PHE A 142 -31.06 0.40 -1.76
N ILE A 143 -30.36 1.18 -0.94
CA ILE A 143 -29.09 1.84 -1.28
C ILE A 143 -28.09 1.61 -0.14
N GLU A 144 -26.94 1.03 -0.45
CA GLU A 144 -25.80 0.95 0.48
C GLU A 144 -24.97 2.23 0.44
N SER A 145 -24.35 2.62 1.57
CA SER A 145 -23.40 3.75 1.60
C SER A 145 -22.34 3.57 0.50
N GLN A 146 -22.24 4.54 -0.40
CA GLN A 146 -21.37 4.42 -1.57
C GLN A 146 -19.88 4.36 -1.21
N THR A 147 -19.51 4.97 -0.07
CA THR A 147 -18.14 5.04 0.45
C THR A 147 -17.89 4.09 1.63
N TYR A 148 -18.80 3.14 1.88
CA TYR A 148 -18.72 2.18 2.99
C TYR A 148 -18.56 2.86 4.36
N GLU A 149 -19.31 3.94 4.60
CA GLU A 149 -19.26 4.68 5.87
C GLU A 149 -19.54 3.77 7.07
N ASP A 150 -18.83 4.01 8.17
CA ASP A 150 -19.00 3.24 9.39
C ASP A 150 -20.37 3.56 10.05
N PRO A 151 -21.13 2.55 10.53
CA PRO A 151 -22.41 2.76 11.20
C PRO A 151 -22.36 3.70 12.41
N MET A 152 -21.21 3.85 13.07
CA MET A 152 -21.05 4.83 14.15
C MET A 152 -21.12 6.26 13.64
N ILE A 153 -20.67 6.55 12.40
CA ILE A 153 -20.85 7.86 11.78
C ILE A 153 -22.34 8.15 11.60
N LEU A 154 -23.09 7.17 11.09
CA LEU A 154 -24.56 7.27 10.99
C LEU A 154 -25.22 7.48 12.36
N ALA A 155 -24.77 6.76 13.40
CA ALA A 155 -25.30 6.91 14.75
C ALA A 155 -25.06 8.32 15.33
N MET A 156 -23.91 8.94 15.03
CA MET A 156 -23.56 10.30 15.46
C MET A 156 -24.29 11.40 14.67
N SER A 157 -24.90 11.06 13.53
CA SER A 157 -25.66 11.96 12.66
C SER A 157 -27.17 11.64 12.61
N LEU A 158 -27.67 10.85 13.56
CA LEU A 158 -29.05 10.33 13.53
C LEU A 158 -30.10 11.45 13.70
N CYS A 159 -29.87 12.37 14.63
CA CYS A 159 -30.75 13.52 14.89
C CYS A 159 -30.38 14.72 14.00
N GLU A 160 -31.21 15.76 13.98
CA GLU A 160 -30.96 16.97 13.17
C GLU A 160 -29.69 17.69 13.60
N THR A 161 -29.44 17.77 14.90
CA THR A 161 -28.24 18.40 15.45
C THR A 161 -27.30 17.37 16.08
N GLN A 162 -26.02 17.73 16.13
CA GLN A 162 -25.01 16.91 16.80
C GLN A 162 -25.31 16.78 18.29
N ASP A 163 -25.78 17.84 18.95
CA ASP A 163 -26.06 17.81 20.39
C ASP A 163 -27.23 16.89 20.73
N GLN A 164 -28.29 16.89 19.90
CA GLN A 164 -29.37 15.93 20.02
C GLN A 164 -28.89 14.50 19.81
N SER A 165 -27.98 14.27 18.86
CA SER A 165 -27.41 12.94 18.61
C SER A 165 -26.54 12.48 19.80
N LYS A 166 -25.74 13.36 20.38
CA LYS A 166 -24.97 13.10 21.63
C LYS A 166 -25.90 12.76 22.78
N GLU A 167 -26.96 13.53 22.98
CA GLU A 167 -27.94 13.30 24.03
C GLU A 167 -28.67 11.96 23.85
N TYR A 168 -29.05 11.63 22.62
CA TYR A 168 -29.64 10.34 22.27
C TYR A 168 -28.70 9.17 22.57
N LEU A 169 -27.43 9.28 22.15
CA LEU A 169 -26.39 8.28 22.43
C LEU A 169 -26.16 8.10 23.94
N SER A 170 -26.15 9.19 24.70
CA SER A 170 -26.03 9.17 26.15
C SER A 170 -27.23 8.48 26.82
N LYS A 171 -28.46 8.91 26.50
CA LYS A 171 -29.69 8.42 27.15
C LYS A 171 -30.04 6.99 26.76
N ASN A 172 -30.01 6.67 25.46
CA ASN A 172 -30.54 5.40 24.95
C ASN A 172 -29.49 4.29 24.99
N PHE A 173 -28.20 4.61 24.82
CA PHE A 173 -27.11 3.62 24.86
C PHE A 173 -26.29 3.68 26.14
N LYS A 174 -26.57 4.62 27.06
CA LYS A 174 -25.85 4.79 28.34
C LYS A 174 -24.34 4.94 28.14
N LEU A 175 -23.94 5.66 27.10
CA LEU A 175 -22.53 5.99 26.85
C LEU A 175 -22.10 7.10 27.81
N THR A 176 -20.90 7.00 28.37
CA THR A 176 -20.37 8.04 29.26
C THR A 176 -19.94 9.26 28.46
N GLY A 177 -19.84 10.44 29.10
CA GLY A 177 -19.38 11.67 28.45
C GLY A 177 -18.02 11.49 27.75
N LYS A 178 -17.06 10.84 28.42
CA LYS A 178 -15.75 10.50 27.85
C LYS A 178 -15.84 9.58 26.62
N GLN A 179 -16.75 8.61 26.62
CA GLN A 179 -16.96 7.74 25.46
C GLN A 179 -17.53 8.53 24.28
N ILE A 180 -18.46 9.45 24.54
CA ILE A 180 -19.03 10.30 23.50
C ILE A 180 -17.96 11.22 22.92
N GLU A 181 -17.16 11.90 23.75
CA GLU A 181 -16.04 12.73 23.30
C GLU A 181 -15.10 11.94 22.37
N SER A 182 -14.65 10.76 22.80
CA SER A 182 -13.76 9.91 22.00
C SER A 182 -14.37 9.44 20.67
N LEU A 183 -15.69 9.24 20.60
CA LEU A 183 -16.37 8.93 19.34
C LEU A 183 -16.38 10.16 18.41
N TYR A 184 -16.68 11.34 18.96
CA TYR A 184 -16.78 12.58 18.20
C TYR A 184 -15.42 13.15 17.76
N ASP A 185 -14.31 12.77 18.41
CA ASP A 185 -12.95 13.04 17.90
C ASP A 185 -12.69 12.44 16.51
N LYS A 186 -13.47 11.41 16.15
CA LYS A 186 -13.41 10.73 14.84
C LYS A 186 -14.65 11.01 13.99
N TYR A 187 -15.48 11.96 14.40
CA TYR A 187 -16.66 12.34 13.64
C TYR A 187 -16.27 12.88 12.27
N ARG A 188 -17.04 12.46 11.26
CA ARG A 188 -17.05 13.06 9.93
C ARG A 188 -18.51 13.23 9.50
N PRO A 189 -18.86 14.26 8.72
CA PRO A 189 -20.19 14.34 8.13
C PRO A 189 -20.52 13.09 7.32
N LEU A 190 -21.80 12.73 7.26
CA LEU A 190 -22.27 11.74 6.30
C LEU A 190 -22.03 12.24 4.87
N GLY A 191 -21.67 11.33 3.98
CA GLY A 191 -21.55 11.62 2.56
C GLY A 191 -22.87 12.10 1.98
N ALA A 192 -22.81 12.95 0.96
CA ALA A 192 -23.97 13.68 0.46
C ALA A 192 -25.21 12.79 0.19
N CYS A 193 -25.03 11.63 -0.45
CA CYS A 193 -26.14 10.72 -0.71
C CYS A 193 -26.72 10.10 0.59
N SER A 194 -25.87 9.72 1.54
CA SER A 194 -26.30 9.14 2.81
C SER A 194 -27.04 10.16 3.68
N ALA A 195 -26.53 11.40 3.74
CA ALA A 195 -27.16 12.50 4.44
C ALA A 195 -28.53 12.86 3.82
N TYR A 196 -28.59 12.93 2.49
CA TYR A 196 -29.83 13.21 1.76
C TYR A 196 -30.91 12.15 2.02
N ILE A 197 -30.57 10.86 1.88
CA ILE A 197 -31.50 9.75 2.13
C ILE A 197 -31.97 9.76 3.60
N LEU A 198 -31.04 9.96 4.55
CA LEU A 198 -31.38 10.02 5.98
C LEU A 198 -32.35 11.17 6.29
N ASN A 199 -32.19 12.33 5.64
CA ASN A 199 -33.09 13.45 5.84
C ASN A 199 -34.50 13.16 5.31
N GLN A 200 -34.62 12.53 4.14
CA GLN A 200 -35.93 12.09 3.62
C GLN A 200 -36.61 11.07 4.53
N ILE A 201 -35.85 10.11 5.09
CA ILE A 201 -36.38 9.16 6.08
C ILE A 201 -36.87 9.91 7.33
N ARG A 202 -36.13 10.92 7.77
CA ARG A 202 -36.51 11.75 8.93
C ARG A 202 -37.84 12.47 8.67
N GLU A 203 -37.97 13.12 7.52
CA GLU A 203 -39.21 13.80 7.12
C GLU A 203 -40.39 12.82 7.02
N TYR A 204 -40.21 11.68 6.35
CA TYR A 204 -41.25 10.66 6.21
C TYR A 204 -41.71 10.05 7.54
N THR A 205 -40.82 9.98 8.53
CA THR A 205 -41.11 9.37 9.83
C THR A 205 -41.52 10.37 10.90
N ASP A 206 -41.72 11.65 10.55
CA ASP A 206 -41.97 12.76 11.49
C ASP A 206 -40.91 12.81 12.59
N ASN A 207 -39.64 12.61 12.21
CA ASN A 207 -38.48 12.55 13.11
C ASN A 207 -38.56 11.45 14.20
N ASN A 208 -39.37 10.40 13.98
CA ASN A 208 -39.48 9.28 14.91
C ASN A 208 -38.35 8.27 14.69
N ILE A 209 -37.30 8.36 15.52
CA ILE A 209 -36.11 7.50 15.45
C ILE A 209 -36.43 6.00 15.44
N THR A 210 -37.47 5.56 16.17
CA THR A 210 -37.84 4.14 16.21
C THR A 210 -38.33 3.65 14.85
N LYS A 211 -39.09 4.50 14.13
CA LYS A 211 -39.51 4.21 12.76
C LYS A 211 -38.34 4.29 11.78
N MET A 212 -37.42 5.26 11.97
CA MET A 212 -36.22 5.39 11.13
C MET A 212 -35.38 4.11 11.12
N PHE A 213 -35.26 3.41 12.25
CA PHE A 213 -34.50 2.14 12.31
C PHE A 213 -35.04 1.05 11.37
N SER A 214 -36.32 1.09 10.98
CA SER A 214 -36.87 0.13 10.01
C SER A 214 -36.28 0.29 8.61
N PHE A 215 -35.72 1.46 8.30
CA PHE A 215 -35.03 1.75 7.05
C PHE A 215 -33.53 1.42 7.11
N LEU A 216 -32.98 1.06 8.27
CA LEU A 216 -31.54 0.91 8.46
C LEU A 216 -31.14 -0.55 8.68
N GLU A 217 -30.27 -1.07 7.82
CA GLU A 217 -29.65 -2.38 7.98
C GLU A 217 -28.12 -2.28 7.96
N ILE A 218 -27.48 -2.88 8.96
CA ILE A 218 -26.02 -2.96 9.09
C ILE A 218 -25.53 -4.25 8.45
N VAL A 219 -24.58 -4.10 7.54
CA VAL A 219 -24.01 -5.18 6.74
C VAL A 219 -22.48 -5.16 6.81
N PRO A 220 -21.81 -6.31 6.75
CA PRO A 220 -20.34 -6.35 6.71
C PRO A 220 -19.84 -5.78 5.38
N VAL A 221 -18.72 -5.04 5.41
CA VAL A 221 -18.08 -4.61 4.16
C VAL A 221 -17.50 -5.83 3.44
N PRO A 222 -17.72 -5.98 2.12
CA PRO A 222 -17.17 -7.11 1.35
C PRO A 222 -15.63 -7.11 1.38
N LEU A 223 -15.02 -8.26 1.70
CA LEU A 223 -13.57 -8.46 1.64
C LEU A 223 -13.17 -9.18 0.33
N ILE A 224 -13.71 -8.71 -0.80
CA ILE A 224 -13.51 -9.33 -2.11
C ILE A 224 -12.47 -8.51 -2.88
N GLU A 225 -11.28 -9.10 -3.09
CA GLU A 225 -10.16 -8.47 -3.77
C GLU A 225 -10.48 -8.06 -5.21
N SER A 226 -11.17 -8.92 -5.96
CA SER A 226 -11.53 -8.66 -7.35
C SER A 226 -12.48 -7.46 -7.52
N LEU A 227 -13.19 -7.07 -6.46
CA LEU A 227 -14.02 -5.86 -6.46
C LEU A 227 -13.23 -4.62 -6.02
N GLY A 228 -11.97 -4.74 -5.60
CA GLY A 228 -11.16 -3.64 -5.08
C GLY A 228 -11.77 -2.96 -3.86
N THR A 229 -12.54 -3.70 -3.06
CA THR A 229 -13.17 -3.19 -1.83
C THR A 229 -12.22 -3.34 -0.65
N ILE A 230 -12.17 -2.33 0.24
CA ILE A 230 -11.22 -2.20 1.37
C ILE A 230 -9.75 -2.01 0.96
N THR A 231 -9.26 -2.72 -0.04
CA THR A 231 -7.94 -2.48 -0.64
C THR A 231 -8.10 -2.33 -2.14
N GLY A 232 -7.75 -1.16 -2.69
CA GLY A 232 -8.00 -0.80 -4.07
C GLY A 232 -6.74 -0.27 -4.73
N LYS A 233 -6.46 -0.74 -5.96
CA LYS A 233 -5.33 -0.29 -6.77
C LYS A 233 -5.83 0.60 -7.91
N TYR A 234 -5.29 1.80 -8.03
CA TYR A 234 -5.35 2.62 -9.24
C TYR A 234 -4.07 2.32 -10.05
N PRO A 235 -4.18 1.55 -11.14
CA PRO A 235 -3.02 1.16 -11.93
C PRO A 235 -2.44 2.36 -12.67
N ALA A 236 -1.13 2.30 -12.94
CA ALA A 236 -0.48 3.24 -13.84
C ALA A 236 -1.15 3.17 -15.22
N LYS A 237 -1.67 4.30 -15.69
CA LYS A 237 -2.24 4.47 -17.03
C LYS A 237 -1.41 5.48 -17.81
N ASP A 238 -1.45 5.37 -19.13
CA ASP A 238 -0.90 6.41 -19.99
C ASP A 238 -1.64 7.73 -19.76
N LYS A 239 -0.94 8.86 -19.89
CA LYS A 239 -1.52 10.20 -19.67
C LYS A 239 -2.82 10.41 -20.47
N ILE A 240 -2.90 9.81 -21.66
CA ILE A 240 -4.08 9.87 -22.55
C ILE A 240 -5.28 9.13 -21.98
N THR A 241 -5.06 7.98 -21.32
CA THR A 241 -6.14 7.08 -20.85
C THR A 241 -6.46 7.24 -19.36
N SER A 242 -5.61 7.93 -18.61
CA SER A 242 -5.88 8.28 -17.23
C SER A 242 -7.09 9.22 -17.12
N SER A 243 -7.99 8.92 -16.18
CA SER A 243 -9.24 9.68 -15.98
C SER A 243 -9.55 9.87 -14.51
N ALA A 244 -10.05 11.06 -14.17
CA ALA A 244 -10.57 11.37 -12.84
C ALA A 244 -11.83 10.56 -12.51
N VAL A 245 -12.59 10.13 -13.53
CA VAL A 245 -13.77 9.26 -13.38
C VAL A 245 -13.39 7.92 -12.77
N ASP A 246 -12.30 7.30 -13.23
CA ASP A 246 -11.84 6.01 -12.69
C ASP A 246 -11.38 6.12 -11.22
N LEU A 247 -11.14 7.34 -10.74
CA LEU A 247 -10.71 7.62 -9.37
C LEU A 247 -11.89 8.00 -8.46
N MET A 248 -12.74 8.93 -8.90
CA MET A 248 -13.82 9.52 -8.11
C MET A 248 -15.22 8.94 -8.38
N GLY A 249 -15.43 8.39 -9.58
CA GLY A 249 -16.75 8.04 -10.11
C GLY A 249 -17.29 9.11 -11.06
N GLU A 250 -18.53 8.93 -11.51
CA GLU A 250 -19.20 9.84 -12.44
C GLU A 250 -20.72 9.81 -12.26
N GLU A 251 -21.41 10.71 -12.93
CA GLU A 251 -22.86 10.67 -13.04
C GLU A 251 -23.32 9.43 -13.82
N SER A 252 -24.33 8.73 -13.31
CA SER A 252 -24.84 7.51 -13.90
C SER A 252 -26.20 7.74 -14.56
N ILE A 253 -26.23 7.62 -15.89
CA ILE A 253 -27.47 7.65 -16.68
C ILE A 253 -28.47 6.60 -16.16
N GLN A 254 -27.99 5.42 -15.79
CA GLN A 254 -28.85 4.35 -15.26
C GLN A 254 -29.55 4.78 -13.96
N ARG A 255 -28.87 5.52 -13.08
CA ARG A 255 -29.47 6.01 -11.83
C ARG A 255 -30.45 7.16 -12.08
N LEU A 256 -30.14 8.04 -13.04
CA LEU A 256 -31.04 9.14 -13.45
C LEU A 256 -32.39 8.64 -14.00
N LEU A 257 -32.44 7.43 -14.59
CA LEU A 257 -33.70 6.84 -15.05
C LEU A 257 -34.64 6.41 -13.90
N HIS A 258 -34.11 6.25 -12.69
CA HIS A 258 -34.89 5.82 -11.53
C HIS A 258 -35.14 6.94 -10.53
N ILE A 259 -34.21 7.89 -10.42
CA ILE A 259 -34.29 9.00 -9.48
C ILE A 259 -35.12 10.13 -10.10
N SER A 260 -36.17 10.57 -9.42
CA SER A 260 -37.01 11.69 -9.92
C SER A 260 -36.47 13.08 -9.59
N ASP A 261 -35.74 13.24 -8.48
CA ASP A 261 -35.12 14.51 -8.09
C ASP A 261 -33.70 14.64 -8.65
N SER A 262 -33.50 15.60 -9.55
CA SER A 262 -32.19 15.90 -10.15
C SER A 262 -31.13 16.34 -9.13
N ASN A 263 -31.53 16.82 -7.95
CA ASN A 263 -30.62 17.22 -6.88
C ASN A 263 -30.20 16.05 -5.97
N ASN A 264 -30.76 14.84 -6.16
CA ASN A 264 -30.38 13.70 -5.35
C ASN A 264 -28.93 13.28 -5.65
N PRO A 265 -28.00 13.35 -4.67
CA PRO A 265 -26.58 13.05 -4.90
C PRO A 265 -26.33 11.60 -5.31
N TYR A 266 -27.28 10.70 -5.10
CA TYR A 266 -27.17 9.31 -5.55
C TYR A 266 -27.12 9.15 -7.07
N ARG A 267 -27.42 10.20 -7.86
CA ARG A 267 -27.19 10.21 -9.32
C ARG A 267 -25.73 9.92 -9.70
N PHE A 268 -24.79 10.27 -8.83
CA PHE A 268 -23.37 9.94 -9.01
C PHE A 268 -23.08 8.52 -8.52
N ASP A 269 -22.53 7.70 -9.41
CA ASP A 269 -22.01 6.38 -9.11
C ASP A 269 -20.53 6.44 -8.72
N LEU A 270 -20.30 6.66 -7.41
CA LEU A 270 -18.96 6.72 -6.86
C LEU A 270 -18.24 5.38 -6.90
N ARG A 271 -18.97 4.25 -6.92
CA ARG A 271 -18.36 2.91 -6.84
C ARG A 271 -17.63 2.53 -8.12
N ARG A 272 -17.84 3.24 -9.23
CA ARG A 272 -16.99 3.15 -10.42
C ARG A 272 -15.59 3.67 -10.14
N GLY A 273 -15.47 4.70 -9.29
CA GLY A 273 -14.22 5.24 -8.81
C GLY A 273 -13.48 4.33 -7.82
N ALA A 274 -12.16 4.31 -7.89
CA ALA A 274 -11.31 3.52 -6.99
C ALA A 274 -11.37 3.97 -5.53
N LEU A 275 -11.50 5.28 -5.27
CA LEU A 275 -11.46 5.82 -3.90
C LEU A 275 -12.67 5.41 -3.06
N ALA A 276 -13.88 5.46 -3.65
CA ALA A 276 -15.09 5.18 -2.90
C ALA A 276 -15.12 3.74 -2.36
N ARG A 277 -14.50 2.79 -3.08
CA ARG A 277 -14.46 1.39 -2.69
C ARG A 277 -13.59 1.12 -1.45
N VAL A 278 -12.72 2.05 -1.10
CA VAL A 278 -11.79 1.97 0.04
C VAL A 278 -12.00 3.06 1.08
N ALA A 279 -12.97 3.96 0.87
CA ALA A 279 -13.23 5.14 1.70
C ALA A 279 -13.79 4.83 3.10
N GLY A 280 -14.09 3.57 3.42
CA GLY A 280 -14.68 3.11 4.68
C GLY A 280 -13.67 2.52 5.67
N GLY A 281 -12.44 3.04 5.72
CA GLY A 281 -11.35 2.52 6.54
C GLY A 281 -10.40 1.60 5.77
N GLY A 282 -10.19 1.85 4.48
CA GLY A 282 -9.39 1.02 3.56
C GLY A 282 -8.01 1.57 3.22
N ILE A 283 -7.34 0.92 2.28
CA ILE A 283 -6.05 1.32 1.69
C ILE A 283 -6.24 1.57 0.19
N HIS A 284 -5.94 2.80 -0.24
CA HIS A 284 -5.85 3.19 -1.64
C HIS A 284 -4.39 3.10 -2.09
N PHE A 285 -4.12 2.29 -3.11
CA PHE A 285 -2.81 2.16 -3.74
C PHE A 285 -2.81 2.88 -5.09
N SER A 286 -2.03 3.96 -5.22
CA SER A 286 -1.77 4.64 -6.50
C SER A 286 -0.43 4.21 -7.09
N ASP A 287 -0.45 3.45 -8.18
CA ASP A 287 0.76 2.96 -8.84
C ASP A 287 1.30 4.01 -9.83
N GLU A 288 2.58 4.37 -9.72
CA GLU A 288 3.24 5.42 -10.51
C GLU A 288 2.48 6.78 -10.46
N ILE A 289 2.23 7.30 -9.25
CA ILE A 289 1.36 8.48 -9.04
C ILE A 289 1.78 9.71 -9.87
N TYR A 290 3.09 9.94 -10.06
CA TYR A 290 3.64 11.08 -10.79
C TYR A 290 3.68 10.91 -12.30
N LYS A 291 3.35 9.72 -12.82
CA LYS A 291 3.18 9.50 -14.26
C LYS A 291 1.83 10.00 -14.78
N ASN A 292 0.88 10.18 -13.87
CA ASN A 292 -0.46 10.66 -14.19
C ASN A 292 -0.43 12.07 -14.80
N LYS A 293 -1.49 12.41 -15.53
CA LYS A 293 -1.72 13.76 -16.04
C LYS A 293 -1.97 14.77 -14.93
N LYS A 294 -1.67 16.04 -15.20
CA LYS A 294 -1.71 17.15 -14.23
C LYS A 294 -3.05 17.28 -13.50
N ASP A 295 -4.17 17.21 -14.22
CA ASP A 295 -5.52 17.30 -13.67
C ASP A 295 -5.80 16.15 -12.68
N LEU A 296 -5.30 14.94 -12.94
CA LEU A 296 -5.45 13.82 -12.01
C LEU A 296 -4.59 13.98 -10.76
N VAL A 297 -3.38 14.54 -10.90
CA VAL A 297 -2.52 14.91 -9.75
C VAL A 297 -3.22 15.95 -8.87
N GLN A 298 -3.87 16.95 -9.46
CA GLN A 298 -4.66 17.95 -8.72
C GLN A 298 -5.85 17.32 -7.98
N VAL A 299 -6.52 16.34 -8.59
CA VAL A 299 -7.57 15.56 -7.89
C VAL A 299 -6.99 14.82 -6.68
N TYR A 300 -5.83 14.16 -6.82
CA TYR A 300 -5.16 13.51 -5.69
C TYR A 300 -4.79 14.50 -4.59
N LEU A 301 -4.25 15.67 -4.94
CA LEU A 301 -3.96 16.74 -3.97
C LEU A 301 -5.21 17.13 -3.18
N GLY A 302 -6.33 17.39 -3.87
CA GLY A 302 -7.60 17.73 -3.23
C GLY A 302 -8.11 16.62 -2.31
N VAL A 303 -8.00 15.36 -2.73
CA VAL A 303 -8.41 14.19 -1.93
C VAL A 303 -7.53 14.00 -0.70
N ILE A 304 -6.20 14.15 -0.83
CA ILE A 304 -5.27 14.02 0.30
C ILE A 304 -5.53 15.11 1.34
N GLN A 305 -5.69 16.36 0.89
CA GLN A 305 -5.88 17.51 1.76
C GLN A 305 -7.27 17.54 2.42
N ASN A 306 -8.33 17.44 1.62
CA ASN A 306 -9.69 17.63 2.12
C ASN A 306 -10.30 16.35 2.68
N ARG A 307 -9.71 15.18 2.36
CA ARG A 307 -10.22 13.87 2.77
C ARG A 307 -11.68 13.67 2.35
N THR A 308 -12.03 14.16 1.16
CA THR A 308 -13.37 14.08 0.58
C THR A 308 -13.29 13.80 -0.91
N ILE A 309 -14.22 13.01 -1.44
CA ILE A 309 -14.56 13.03 -2.86
C ILE A 309 -15.54 14.19 -3.07
N GLU A 310 -15.30 15.03 -4.07
CA GLU A 310 -16.16 16.17 -4.39
C GLU A 310 -16.57 16.11 -5.87
N LEU A 311 -17.88 16.11 -6.12
CA LEU A 311 -18.46 16.12 -7.47
C LEU A 311 -19.66 17.08 -7.47
N ASP A 312 -19.63 18.07 -8.35
CA ASP A 312 -20.72 19.03 -8.55
C ASP A 312 -21.23 19.68 -7.24
N GLY A 313 -20.30 20.05 -6.35
CA GLY A 313 -20.57 20.64 -5.03
C GLY A 313 -20.98 19.64 -3.95
N PHE A 314 -21.29 18.39 -4.28
CA PHE A 314 -21.54 17.34 -3.31
C PHE A 314 -20.24 16.77 -2.74
N LYS A 315 -20.25 16.48 -1.44
CA LYS A 315 -19.07 16.01 -0.70
C LYS A 315 -19.31 14.65 -0.06
N TRP A 316 -18.34 13.77 -0.19
CA TRP A 316 -18.31 12.47 0.48
C TRP A 316 -17.00 12.33 1.26
N PRO A 317 -17.03 12.52 2.59
CA PRO A 317 -15.87 12.29 3.44
C PRO A 317 -15.35 10.87 3.31
N ILE A 318 -14.02 10.73 3.26
CA ILE A 318 -13.34 9.44 3.11
C ILE A 318 -12.40 9.18 4.28
N ASP A 319 -12.28 7.91 4.58
CA ASP A 319 -11.37 7.35 5.57
C ASP A 319 -10.54 6.28 4.88
N THR A 320 -9.39 6.69 4.36
CA THR A 320 -8.50 5.78 3.64
C THR A 320 -7.04 6.11 3.90
N LEU A 321 -6.19 5.11 4.03
CA LEU A 321 -4.75 5.27 3.92
C LEU A 321 -4.40 5.38 2.42
N ILE A 322 -3.64 6.39 2.01
CA ILE A 322 -3.16 6.52 0.63
C ILE A 322 -1.68 6.15 0.61
N VAL A 323 -1.37 5.08 -0.11
CA VAL A 323 0.01 4.67 -0.40
C VAL A 323 0.24 4.76 -1.89
N ALA A 324 1.36 5.34 -2.31
CA ALA A 324 1.71 5.46 -3.71
C ALA A 324 3.12 4.99 -4.00
N THR A 325 3.38 4.70 -5.27
CA THR A 325 4.71 4.36 -5.78
C THR A 325 5.11 5.32 -6.89
N SER A 326 6.41 5.52 -7.08
CA SER A 326 6.96 6.15 -8.27
C SER A 326 8.37 5.64 -8.57
N ASN A 327 8.78 5.76 -9.83
CA ASN A 327 10.16 5.58 -10.25
C ASN A 327 10.94 6.89 -10.08
N ASN A 328 12.26 6.80 -9.96
CA ASN A 328 13.13 7.97 -9.79
C ASN A 328 12.99 8.96 -10.95
N SER A 329 13.06 8.48 -12.21
CA SER A 329 12.98 9.35 -13.39
C SER A 329 11.67 10.14 -13.49
N GLU A 330 10.55 9.50 -13.18
CA GLU A 330 9.22 10.15 -13.19
C GLU A 330 9.15 11.19 -12.07
N PHE A 331 9.68 10.86 -10.89
CA PHE A 331 9.71 11.78 -9.76
C PHE A 331 10.64 12.99 -10.01
N ASP A 332 11.82 12.77 -10.58
CA ASP A 332 12.76 13.84 -10.91
C ASP A 332 12.20 14.77 -12.00
N THR A 333 11.53 14.19 -13.01
CA THR A 333 10.81 14.97 -14.04
C THR A 333 9.71 15.80 -13.38
N PHE A 334 8.91 15.20 -12.51
CA PHE A 334 7.86 15.88 -11.77
C PHE A 334 8.41 17.01 -10.87
N LEU A 335 9.53 16.79 -10.18
CA LEU A 335 10.19 17.80 -9.35
C LEU A 335 10.69 19.02 -10.15
N SER A 336 11.06 18.81 -11.42
CA SER A 336 11.45 19.90 -12.31
C SER A 336 10.26 20.81 -12.68
N GLU A 337 9.04 20.28 -12.61
CA GLU A 337 7.79 21.00 -12.86
C GLU A 337 7.30 21.73 -11.60
N ARG A 338 7.81 22.95 -11.36
CA ARG A 338 7.51 23.74 -10.15
C ARG A 338 6.01 24.00 -9.89
N GLU A 339 5.17 23.94 -10.92
CA GLU A 339 3.71 24.11 -10.78
C GLU A 339 3.05 23.01 -9.95
N GLU A 340 3.66 21.83 -9.85
CA GLU A 340 3.08 20.66 -9.19
C GLU A 340 3.64 20.42 -7.78
N ALA A 341 4.49 21.34 -7.28
CA ALA A 341 5.07 21.29 -5.95
C ALA A 341 4.08 21.04 -4.79
N PRO A 342 2.83 21.57 -4.79
CA PRO A 342 1.94 21.42 -3.63
C PRO A 342 1.60 19.97 -3.25
N ILE A 343 1.58 19.02 -4.20
CA ILE A 343 1.33 17.61 -3.85
C ILE A 343 2.50 16.98 -3.11
N ILE A 344 3.73 17.43 -3.35
CA ILE A 344 4.92 16.91 -2.68
C ILE A 344 4.87 17.29 -1.20
N ASP A 345 4.43 18.50 -0.87
CA ASP A 345 4.25 18.96 0.51
C ASP A 345 3.18 18.16 1.27
N ARG A 346 2.29 17.47 0.55
CA ARG A 346 1.27 16.56 1.10
C ARG A 346 1.69 15.09 1.03
N CYS A 347 2.94 14.79 0.71
CA CYS A 347 3.46 13.44 0.57
C CYS A 347 4.66 13.20 1.50
N ARG A 348 4.58 12.13 2.29
CA ARG A 348 5.76 11.56 2.96
C ARG A 348 6.53 10.72 1.95
N ILE A 349 7.57 11.29 1.36
CA ILE A 349 8.46 10.58 0.44
C ILE A 349 9.38 9.62 1.20
N CYS A 350 9.38 8.36 0.79
CA CYS A 350 10.24 7.29 1.28
C CYS A 350 11.03 6.72 0.11
N TYR A 351 12.34 6.99 0.09
CA TYR A 351 13.24 6.45 -0.92
C TYR A 351 13.57 5.00 -0.62
N VAL A 352 13.40 4.13 -1.61
CA VAL A 352 13.52 2.67 -1.46
C VAL A 352 14.76 2.19 -2.21
N ALA A 353 15.78 1.79 -1.46
CA ALA A 353 17.01 1.26 -2.01
C ALA A 353 16.86 -0.21 -2.43
N HIS A 354 17.72 -0.68 -3.33
CA HIS A 354 17.89 -2.11 -3.55
C HIS A 354 18.63 -2.74 -2.36
N ASN A 355 18.42 -4.04 -2.15
CA ASN A 355 19.16 -4.77 -1.14
C ASN A 355 20.66 -4.82 -1.50
N THR A 356 21.51 -4.36 -0.58
CA THR A 356 22.98 -4.33 -0.73
C THR A 356 23.69 -5.41 0.08
N ASP A 357 22.95 -6.23 0.83
CA ASP A 357 23.49 -7.35 1.61
C ASP A 357 23.34 -8.64 0.77
N TYR A 358 24.46 -9.21 0.35
CA TYR A 358 24.46 -10.40 -0.51
C TYR A 358 23.98 -11.68 0.21
N LYS A 359 24.01 -11.74 1.55
CA LYS A 359 23.47 -12.87 2.32
C LYS A 359 21.96 -12.81 2.34
N ILE A 360 21.41 -11.64 2.65
CA ILE A 360 19.97 -11.41 2.65
C ILE A 360 19.42 -11.49 1.21
N GLN A 361 20.19 -11.04 0.21
CA GLN A 361 19.83 -11.17 -1.20
C GLN A 361 19.63 -12.62 -1.62
N LYS A 362 20.26 -13.62 -0.96
CA LYS A 362 20.05 -15.03 -1.30
C LYS A 362 18.58 -15.42 -1.24
N THR A 363 17.84 -14.94 -0.25
CA THR A 363 16.39 -15.20 -0.12
C THR A 363 15.60 -14.56 -1.26
N LEU A 364 15.96 -13.35 -1.69
CA LEU A 364 15.35 -12.73 -2.88
C LEU A 364 15.72 -13.50 -4.15
N THR A 365 16.95 -13.99 -4.25
CA THR A 365 17.41 -14.81 -5.38
C THR A 365 16.69 -16.17 -5.41
N GLU A 366 16.39 -16.78 -4.27
CA GLU A 366 15.52 -17.98 -4.18
C GLU A 366 14.14 -17.70 -4.77
N TYR A 367 13.55 -16.53 -4.50
CA TYR A 367 12.28 -16.14 -5.11
C TYR A 367 12.37 -15.99 -6.64
N ALA A 368 13.51 -15.56 -7.18
CA ALA A 368 13.71 -15.43 -8.62
C ALA A 368 13.94 -16.80 -9.30
N ILE A 369 14.70 -17.69 -8.66
CA ILE A 369 14.91 -19.06 -9.14
C ILE A 369 13.59 -19.85 -9.07
N GLY A 370 12.86 -19.70 -7.96
CA GLY A 370 11.63 -20.45 -7.67
C GLY A 370 11.90 -21.78 -6.96
N THR A 371 10.86 -22.34 -6.33
CA THR A 371 10.96 -23.55 -5.50
C THR A 371 10.61 -24.84 -6.22
N ASP A 372 9.96 -24.73 -7.38
CA ASP A 372 9.50 -25.90 -8.13
C ASP A 372 10.65 -26.54 -8.91
N THR A 373 10.60 -27.86 -9.06
CA THR A 373 11.59 -28.62 -9.84
C THR A 373 11.63 -28.11 -11.28
N LYS A 374 12.78 -27.56 -11.66
CA LYS A 374 13.01 -27.06 -13.02
C LYS A 374 13.20 -28.23 -13.97
N ARG A 375 12.67 -28.08 -15.18
CA ARG A 375 12.78 -29.06 -16.25
C ARG A 375 13.27 -28.39 -17.53
N SER A 376 14.06 -29.12 -18.29
CA SER A 376 14.48 -28.75 -19.64
C SER A 376 13.29 -28.79 -20.61
N LEU A 377 13.52 -28.32 -21.84
CA LEU A 377 12.51 -28.35 -22.91
C LEU A 377 12.05 -29.78 -23.26
N ASP A 378 12.91 -30.79 -23.08
CA ASP A 378 12.58 -32.21 -23.23
C ASP A 378 12.06 -32.86 -21.92
N SER A 379 11.62 -32.04 -20.95
CA SER A 379 11.00 -32.43 -19.68
C SER A 379 11.91 -33.21 -18.71
N LYS A 380 13.22 -33.24 -18.92
CA LYS A 380 14.19 -33.80 -17.97
C LYS A 380 14.42 -32.86 -16.80
N ILE A 381 14.71 -33.41 -15.63
CA ILE A 381 14.97 -32.61 -14.43
C ILE A 381 16.30 -31.87 -14.60
N LEU A 382 16.29 -30.55 -14.39
CA LEU A 382 17.50 -29.75 -14.35
C LEU A 382 18.12 -29.82 -12.96
N HIS A 383 19.40 -30.19 -12.90
CA HIS A 383 20.20 -29.99 -11.71
C HIS A 383 20.39 -28.49 -11.46
N GLN A 384 20.26 -28.05 -10.21
CA GLN A 384 20.56 -26.68 -9.81
C GLN A 384 21.91 -26.66 -9.09
N ASP A 385 22.89 -25.94 -9.65
CA ASP A 385 24.19 -25.78 -9.00
C ASP A 385 24.02 -25.14 -7.60
N PRO A 386 24.59 -25.76 -6.53
CA PRO A 386 24.50 -25.22 -5.17
C PRO A 386 25.01 -23.78 -5.02
N ASN A 387 25.95 -23.35 -5.89
CA ASN A 387 26.51 -22.01 -5.88
C ASN A 387 25.77 -21.02 -6.78
N LEU A 388 24.76 -21.46 -7.55
CA LEU A 388 24.02 -20.58 -8.47
C LEU A 388 23.44 -19.37 -7.74
N ASN A 389 22.80 -19.61 -6.60
CA ASN A 389 22.19 -18.56 -5.80
C ASN A 389 23.25 -17.55 -5.31
N TYR A 390 24.39 -18.06 -4.83
CA TYR A 390 25.49 -17.21 -4.39
C TYR A 390 26.05 -16.37 -5.53
N ALA A 391 26.33 -16.98 -6.68
CA ALA A 391 26.86 -16.31 -7.87
C ALA A 391 25.92 -15.18 -8.33
N ALA A 392 24.63 -15.48 -8.44
CA ALA A 392 23.61 -14.52 -8.82
C ALA A 392 23.47 -13.37 -7.80
N SER A 393 23.46 -13.68 -6.50
CA SER A 393 23.30 -12.71 -5.42
C SER A 393 24.48 -11.74 -5.35
N VAL A 394 25.71 -12.25 -5.42
CA VAL A 394 26.94 -11.42 -5.44
C VAL A 394 26.98 -10.55 -6.69
N GLY A 395 26.63 -11.13 -7.85
CA GLY A 395 26.58 -10.42 -9.13
C GLY A 395 25.68 -9.18 -9.06
N VAL A 396 24.41 -9.35 -8.66
CA VAL A 396 23.48 -8.21 -8.59
C VAL A 396 23.84 -7.24 -7.47
N VAL A 397 24.31 -7.70 -6.30
CA VAL A 397 24.66 -6.81 -5.19
C VAL A 397 25.82 -5.91 -5.53
N LEU A 398 26.88 -6.42 -6.16
CA LEU A 398 28.03 -5.58 -6.53
C LEU A 398 27.61 -4.45 -7.48
N THR A 399 26.70 -4.71 -8.42
CA THR A 399 26.19 -3.64 -9.31
C THR A 399 25.48 -2.50 -8.55
N ARG A 400 24.93 -2.78 -7.37
CA ARG A 400 24.16 -1.82 -6.55
C ARG A 400 25.04 -0.94 -5.66
N LEU A 401 26.32 -1.29 -5.49
CA LEU A 401 27.22 -0.57 -4.62
C LEU A 401 27.85 0.62 -5.36
N PRO A 402 27.81 1.83 -4.79
CA PRO A 402 28.48 2.98 -5.39
C PRO A 402 30.01 2.85 -5.29
N ARG A 403 30.73 3.44 -6.25
CA ARG A 403 32.20 3.53 -6.20
C ARG A 403 32.62 4.52 -5.11
N SER A 404 33.74 4.25 -4.44
CA SER A 404 34.31 5.11 -3.41
C SER A 404 35.83 5.00 -3.40
N ASP A 405 36.51 6.10 -3.13
CA ASP A 405 37.96 6.10 -2.90
C ASP A 405 38.34 5.47 -1.54
N LYS A 406 37.38 5.38 -0.61
CA LYS A 406 37.61 4.86 0.75
C LYS A 406 37.51 3.35 0.84
N LEU A 407 36.62 2.74 0.05
CA LEU A 407 36.29 1.31 0.13
C LEU A 407 36.27 0.70 -1.26
N THR A 408 36.94 -0.43 -1.42
CA THR A 408 36.80 -1.24 -2.63
C THR A 408 35.40 -1.85 -2.69
N PRO A 409 34.93 -2.29 -3.88
CA PRO A 409 33.60 -2.89 -4.03
C PRO A 409 33.41 -4.14 -3.16
N VAL A 410 34.46 -4.98 -3.06
CA VAL A 410 34.43 -6.22 -2.26
C VAL A 410 34.40 -5.90 -0.76
N GLU A 411 35.20 -4.93 -0.29
CA GLU A 411 35.14 -4.49 1.11
C GLU A 411 33.76 -3.91 1.44
N THR A 412 33.21 -3.08 0.56
CA THR A 412 31.87 -2.48 0.74
C THR A 412 30.80 -3.56 0.82
N MET A 413 30.85 -4.56 -0.06
CA MET A 413 29.91 -5.68 -0.06
C MET A 413 29.97 -6.50 1.23
N LYS A 414 31.19 -6.83 1.69
CA LYS A 414 31.41 -7.58 2.94
C LYS A 414 30.88 -6.80 4.14
N LEU A 415 31.24 -5.51 4.26
CA LEU A 415 30.76 -4.65 5.35
C LEU A 415 29.23 -4.48 5.31
N ALA A 416 28.63 -4.36 4.12
CA ALA A 416 27.19 -4.25 3.96
C ALA A 416 26.43 -5.50 4.42
N ALA A 417 27.09 -6.67 4.36
CA ALA A 417 26.60 -7.95 4.87
C ALA A 417 27.00 -8.22 6.34
N GLY A 418 27.54 -7.22 7.04
CA GLY A 418 27.97 -7.33 8.43
C GLY A 418 29.26 -8.14 8.64
N GLU A 419 30.03 -8.39 7.58
CA GLU A 419 31.28 -9.14 7.64
C GLU A 419 32.48 -8.23 7.89
N VAL A 420 33.59 -8.83 8.34
CA VAL A 420 34.88 -8.14 8.49
C VAL A 420 35.53 -8.00 7.11
N ALA A 421 36.00 -6.78 6.80
CA ALA A 421 36.69 -6.46 5.56
C ALA A 421 38.09 -5.89 5.86
N GLY A 422 39.04 -6.78 6.15
CA GLY A 422 40.39 -6.39 6.54
C GLY A 422 40.41 -5.58 7.84
N GLU A 423 41.14 -4.46 7.85
CA GLU A 423 41.22 -3.54 8.99
C GLU A 423 40.07 -2.50 9.03
N LYS A 424 39.21 -2.49 8.00
CA LYS A 424 38.15 -1.48 7.88
C LYS A 424 36.93 -1.88 8.69
N SER A 425 36.28 -0.87 9.29
CA SER A 425 35.19 -1.08 10.25
C SER A 425 33.83 -0.71 9.66
N LEU A 426 32.75 -1.20 10.32
CA LEU A 426 31.37 -0.78 10.03
C LEU A 426 31.16 0.73 10.16
N LYS A 427 31.98 1.41 10.98
CA LYS A 427 31.94 2.87 11.11
C LYS A 427 32.32 3.56 9.80
N THR A 428 33.33 3.06 9.09
CA THR A 428 33.75 3.59 7.78
C THR A 428 32.64 3.45 6.74
N LEU A 429 31.92 2.32 6.75
CA LEU A 429 30.75 2.13 5.90
C LEU A 429 29.63 3.12 6.25
N ALA A 430 29.32 3.29 7.54
CA ALA A 430 28.29 4.23 7.98
C ALA A 430 28.60 5.68 7.55
N GLU A 431 29.85 6.12 7.68
CA GLU A 431 30.29 7.45 7.20
C GLU A 431 30.16 7.60 5.68
N LEU A 432 30.46 6.54 4.91
CA LEU A 432 30.25 6.54 3.46
C LEU A 432 28.77 6.66 3.11
N ILE A 433 27.90 5.87 3.74
CA ILE A 433 26.44 5.91 3.53
C ILE A 433 25.90 7.30 3.85
N ASP A 434 26.27 7.86 5.01
CA ASP A 434 25.80 9.18 5.44
C ASP A 434 26.31 10.29 4.50
N SER A 435 27.52 10.16 3.94
CA SER A 435 28.04 11.09 2.93
C SER A 435 27.27 11.02 1.62
N LEU A 436 27.00 9.81 1.12
CA LEU A 436 26.29 9.61 -0.16
C LEU A 436 24.82 10.01 -0.06
N ASN A 437 24.18 9.78 1.09
CA ASN A 437 22.77 10.13 1.31
C ASN A 437 22.51 11.64 1.35
N ARG A 438 23.56 12.47 1.45
CA ARG A 438 23.45 13.94 1.36
C ARG A 438 23.37 14.46 -0.08
N ASP A 439 23.62 13.61 -1.08
CA ASP A 439 23.53 14.01 -2.48
C ASP A 439 22.08 14.41 -2.83
N THR A 440 21.94 15.48 -3.60
CA THR A 440 20.65 15.96 -4.12
C THR A 440 20.14 15.01 -5.20
N ASP A 441 21.04 14.38 -5.95
CA ASP A 441 20.72 13.33 -6.91
C ASP A 441 20.53 12.00 -6.16
N ILE A 442 19.27 11.55 -6.10
CA ILE A 442 18.88 10.33 -5.39
C ILE A 442 19.57 9.10 -5.97
N THR A 443 19.86 9.09 -7.29
CA THR A 443 20.47 7.93 -7.96
C THR A 443 21.91 7.66 -7.52
N LYS A 444 22.58 8.66 -6.94
CA LYS A 444 23.94 8.54 -6.40
C LYS A 444 23.99 8.08 -4.94
N ARG A 445 22.84 8.03 -4.26
CA ARG A 445 22.75 7.57 -2.88
C ARG A 445 22.98 6.07 -2.78
N PHE A 446 23.30 5.62 -1.57
CA PHE A 446 23.71 4.24 -1.34
C PHE A 446 22.60 3.24 -1.69
N GLY A 447 22.85 2.33 -2.63
CA GLY A 447 21.92 1.27 -3.04
C GLY A 447 20.74 1.74 -3.89
N GLN A 448 20.66 3.01 -4.29
CA GLN A 448 19.54 3.55 -5.08
C GLN A 448 19.62 3.20 -6.58
N LYS A 449 20.75 2.64 -7.04
CA LYS A 449 21.01 2.34 -8.45
C LYS A 449 21.69 0.99 -8.62
N GLY A 450 21.17 0.14 -9.51
CA GLY A 450 21.79 -1.16 -9.82
C GLY A 450 20.82 -2.16 -10.45
N LEU A 451 21.28 -3.40 -10.68
CA LEU A 451 20.40 -4.45 -11.19
C LEU A 451 19.33 -4.82 -10.15
N GLY A 452 18.07 -4.51 -10.44
CA GLY A 452 16.94 -4.84 -9.58
C GLY A 452 16.51 -6.30 -9.67
N GLN A 453 15.51 -6.68 -8.87
CA GLN A 453 14.96 -8.03 -8.86
C GLN A 453 14.34 -8.44 -10.21
N ARG A 454 13.83 -7.47 -10.98
CA ARG A 454 13.30 -7.72 -12.33
C ARG A 454 14.41 -8.13 -13.30
N ASN A 455 15.59 -7.50 -13.21
CA ASN A 455 16.75 -7.87 -14.00
C ASN A 455 17.27 -9.26 -13.60
N LEU A 456 17.31 -9.56 -12.30
CA LEU A 456 17.67 -10.90 -11.82
C LEU A 456 16.74 -11.97 -12.37
N GLY A 457 15.42 -11.75 -12.33
CA GLY A 457 14.44 -12.67 -12.89
C GLY A 457 14.65 -12.93 -14.39
N ARG A 458 14.98 -11.88 -15.17
CA ARG A 458 15.34 -12.01 -16.59
C ARG A 458 16.62 -12.79 -16.80
N ALA A 459 17.65 -12.56 -15.99
CA ALA A 459 18.90 -13.32 -16.08
C ALA A 459 18.68 -14.81 -15.79
N VAL A 460 17.81 -15.15 -14.83
CA VAL A 460 17.42 -16.55 -14.58
C VAL A 460 16.65 -17.14 -15.75
N GLN A 461 15.77 -16.37 -16.41
CA GLN A 461 15.07 -16.81 -17.62
C GLN A 461 16.05 -17.09 -18.76
N LEU A 462 16.98 -16.16 -19.03
CA LEU A 462 18.03 -16.32 -20.04
C LEU A 462 18.92 -17.53 -19.76
N LEU A 463 19.22 -17.82 -18.49
CA LEU A 463 19.95 -19.02 -18.10
C LEU A 463 19.18 -20.30 -18.44
N LEU A 464 17.87 -20.35 -18.15
CA LEU A 464 17.01 -21.50 -18.44
C LEU A 464 16.81 -21.72 -19.95
N GLU A 465 16.84 -20.65 -20.74
CA GLU A 465 16.70 -20.68 -22.20
C GLU A 465 17.98 -21.14 -22.91
N SER A 466 19.13 -21.17 -22.22
CA SER A 466 20.42 -21.44 -22.86
C SER A 466 20.55 -22.90 -23.29
N SER A 467 21.22 -23.13 -24.42
CA SER A 467 21.48 -24.49 -24.92
C SER A 467 22.36 -25.27 -23.95
N GLU A 468 23.33 -24.59 -23.32
CA GLU A 468 24.23 -25.18 -22.32
C GLU A 468 23.46 -25.77 -21.13
N THR A 469 22.45 -25.05 -20.62
CA THR A 469 21.60 -25.51 -19.52
C THR A 469 20.73 -26.69 -19.94
N ASN A 470 20.14 -26.64 -21.13
CA ASN A 470 19.22 -27.66 -21.62
C ASN A 470 19.95 -28.96 -22.01
N GLU A 471 21.06 -28.87 -22.74
CA GLU A 471 21.87 -30.02 -23.14
C GLU A 471 22.62 -30.62 -21.94
N GLY A 472 23.21 -29.77 -21.10
CA GLY A 472 23.95 -30.17 -19.90
C GLY A 472 23.05 -30.59 -18.72
N GLN A 473 21.73 -30.40 -18.83
CA GLN A 473 20.73 -30.67 -17.78
C GLN A 473 21.07 -30.03 -16.43
N CYS A 474 21.73 -28.87 -16.46
CA CYS A 474 22.26 -28.22 -15.27
C CYS A 474 22.18 -26.69 -15.40
N MET A 475 21.53 -26.05 -14.43
CA MET A 475 21.64 -24.60 -14.24
C MET A 475 22.98 -24.29 -13.58
N PHE A 476 24.03 -24.24 -14.40
CA PHE A 476 25.40 -24.06 -13.93
C PHE A 476 25.62 -22.64 -13.41
N ALA A 477 26.31 -22.50 -12.27
CA ALA A 477 26.44 -21.21 -11.58
C ALA A 477 27.31 -20.21 -12.33
N LEU A 478 28.23 -20.63 -13.19
CA LEU A 478 29.06 -19.71 -13.97
C LEU A 478 28.27 -19.01 -15.09
N ASP A 479 27.28 -19.70 -15.67
CA ASP A 479 26.55 -19.22 -16.83
C ASP A 479 25.59 -18.06 -16.49
N ILE A 480 25.23 -17.92 -15.20
CA ILE A 480 24.43 -16.78 -14.76
C ILE A 480 25.14 -15.44 -14.99
N PHE A 481 26.48 -15.39 -14.99
CA PHE A 481 27.21 -14.15 -15.27
C PHE A 481 27.02 -13.71 -16.72
N ASN A 482 27.02 -14.64 -17.67
CA ASN A 482 26.77 -14.32 -19.08
C ASN A 482 25.33 -13.80 -19.26
N ALA A 483 24.37 -14.40 -18.56
CA ALA A 483 22.98 -13.96 -18.57
C ALA A 483 22.80 -12.56 -17.93
N LEU A 484 23.52 -12.27 -16.83
CA LEU A 484 23.53 -10.96 -16.19
C LEU A 484 24.18 -9.91 -17.11
N GLU A 485 25.29 -10.21 -17.76
CA GLU A 485 25.97 -9.33 -18.71
C GLU A 485 25.05 -8.98 -19.89
N ARG A 486 24.37 -9.98 -20.46
CA ARG A 486 23.35 -9.76 -21.50
C ARG A 486 22.21 -8.86 -21.00
N THR A 487 21.74 -9.10 -19.78
CA THR A 487 20.71 -8.25 -19.14
C THR A 487 21.18 -6.80 -18.98
N VAL A 488 22.47 -6.57 -18.69
CA VAL A 488 23.05 -5.22 -18.64
C VAL A 488 23.03 -4.57 -20.02
N LEU A 489 23.45 -5.28 -21.08
CA LEU A 489 23.46 -4.76 -22.44
C LEU A 489 22.08 -4.38 -22.95
N ASP A 490 21.08 -5.21 -22.66
CA ASP A 490 19.74 -5.07 -23.22
C ASP A 490 18.88 -4.03 -22.48
N TYR A 491 19.12 -3.80 -21.18
CA TYR A 491 18.18 -3.05 -20.33
C TYR A 491 18.76 -1.86 -19.56
N VAL A 492 20.07 -1.72 -19.46
CA VAL A 492 20.68 -0.57 -18.79
C VAL A 492 20.90 0.51 -19.85
N GLN A 493 20.26 1.66 -19.73
CA GLN A 493 20.31 2.67 -20.79
C GLN A 493 21.63 3.44 -20.80
N GLU A 494 22.08 3.91 -19.64
CA GLU A 494 23.26 4.76 -19.50
C GLU A 494 24.58 4.02 -19.78
N PRO A 495 25.43 4.50 -20.71
CA PRO A 495 26.70 3.86 -21.03
C PRO A 495 27.67 3.76 -19.83
N SER A 496 27.69 4.77 -18.97
CA SER A 496 28.52 4.80 -17.75
C SER A 496 28.13 3.71 -16.77
N ASP A 497 26.82 3.49 -16.57
CA ASP A 497 26.31 2.42 -15.72
C ASP A 497 26.60 1.04 -16.33
N ARG A 498 26.43 0.88 -17.65
CA ARG A 498 26.79 -0.37 -18.34
C ARG A 498 28.24 -0.74 -18.09
N ALA A 499 29.17 0.21 -18.28
CA ALA A 499 30.60 -0.01 -18.08
C ALA A 499 30.90 -0.42 -16.63
N LYS A 500 30.33 0.31 -15.66
CA LYS A 500 30.47 0.00 -14.23
C LYS A 500 29.93 -1.39 -13.88
N PHE A 501 28.71 -1.71 -14.29
CA PHE A 501 28.08 -3.00 -13.97
C PHE A 501 28.81 -4.17 -14.61
N MET A 502 29.35 -4.01 -15.83
CA MET A 502 30.20 -5.04 -16.45
C MET A 502 31.47 -5.28 -15.66
N GLU A 503 32.10 -4.24 -15.12
CA GLU A 503 33.26 -4.39 -14.23
C GLU A 503 32.87 -5.09 -12.91
N ASP A 504 31.73 -4.72 -12.32
CA ASP A 504 31.21 -5.35 -11.10
C ASP A 504 30.93 -6.84 -11.30
N LEU A 505 30.37 -7.23 -12.44
CA LEU A 505 30.12 -8.64 -12.79
C LEU A 505 31.42 -9.42 -13.01
N LYS A 506 32.48 -8.80 -13.53
CA LYS A 506 33.81 -9.43 -13.61
C LYS A 506 34.38 -9.70 -12.22
N ILE A 507 34.26 -8.75 -11.29
CA ILE A 507 34.67 -8.95 -9.89
C ILE A 507 33.85 -10.09 -9.25
N ALA A 508 32.53 -10.07 -9.44
CA ALA A 508 31.62 -11.12 -8.94
C ALA A 508 32.01 -12.51 -9.45
N ARG A 509 32.35 -12.62 -10.73
CA ARG A 509 32.83 -13.85 -11.37
C ARG A 509 34.14 -14.33 -10.76
N GLY A 510 35.05 -13.42 -10.42
CA GLY A 510 36.28 -13.70 -9.68
C GLY A 510 36.00 -14.30 -8.29
N LEU A 511 35.11 -13.65 -7.52
CA LEU A 511 34.71 -14.15 -6.18
C LEU A 511 34.05 -15.52 -6.23
N TYR A 512 33.22 -15.79 -7.24
CA TYR A 512 32.66 -17.12 -7.47
C TYR A 512 33.77 -18.16 -7.73
N ARG A 513 34.76 -17.84 -8.56
CA ARG A 513 35.90 -18.73 -8.86
C ARG A 513 36.75 -19.02 -7.62
N GLU A 514 37.03 -18.01 -6.81
CA GLU A 514 37.74 -18.20 -5.54
C GLU A 514 36.98 -19.16 -4.63
N LYS A 515 35.66 -18.97 -4.51
CA LYS A 515 34.81 -19.79 -3.64
C LYS A 515 34.73 -21.26 -4.05
N ILE A 516 34.77 -21.58 -5.34
CA ILE A 516 34.76 -22.98 -5.79
C ILE A 516 36.12 -23.67 -5.65
N MET A 517 37.21 -22.89 -5.50
CA MET A 517 38.57 -23.40 -5.30
C MET A 517 38.89 -23.66 -3.82
N THR A 518 38.18 -23.00 -2.90
CA THR A 518 38.23 -23.18 -1.45
C THR A 518 37.15 -24.12 -0.96
#